data_AF-A0A1Y2VAN2-F1
#
_entry.id   AF-A0A1Y2VAN2-F1
#
_cell.length_a   1.000
_cell.length_b   1.000
_cell.length_c   1.000
_cell.angle_alpha   90.00
_cell.angle_beta   90.00
_cell.angle_gamma   90.00
#
_symmetry.space_group_name_H-M   'P 1'
#
loop_
_entity.id
_entity.type
_entity.pdbx_description
1 polymer ?
#
loop_
_entity_poly.entity_id
_entity_poly.type
_entity_poly.pdbx_seq_one_letter_code
_entity_poly.pdbx_strand_id
1 'polypeptide(L)'
;MATDIPAPLLLSDDERRILELHDRLQQLQLEIALLTAQKKYDPDKSPYTQEGDIEAAQKALLDSRSRYVLRGQVVQSVISANPILQAVHNGTKASPIERDLLPVLEQRDQSSSTLAHQSTELRALLDEITEVESQSLRIGRENVDLASKLLDLAEQMNRSKEEAVNMDPERAAEISRLEGQVKLSRQRWRVLKGTASAVVAGSGIDWSRDAELRDIVLDPENDDEV
;
A
#
# COMPACT_ATOMS: atom_id res chain seq x y z
N MET A 1 -9.43 -14.64 0.36
CA MET A 1 -10.37 -13.60 0.79
C MET A 1 -11.51 -14.29 1.53
N ALA A 2 -11.42 -14.36 2.86
CA ALA A 2 -12.51 -14.87 3.67
C ALA A 2 -13.53 -13.74 3.81
N THR A 3 -14.72 -13.93 3.24
CA THR A 3 -15.87 -13.08 3.52
C THR A 3 -16.23 -13.28 4.98
N ASP A 4 -15.79 -12.36 5.82
CA ASP A 4 -16.15 -12.28 7.23
C ASP A 4 -17.63 -11.87 7.28
N ILE A 5 -18.51 -12.86 7.13
CA ILE A 5 -19.94 -12.70 7.39
C ILE A 5 -19.99 -12.41 8.89
N PRO A 6 -20.44 -11.22 9.32
CA PRO A 6 -20.49 -10.90 10.74
C PRO A 6 -21.29 -12.02 11.43
N ALA A 7 -20.65 -12.67 12.40
CA ALA A 7 -21.25 -13.78 13.13
C ALA A 7 -22.68 -13.38 13.52
N PRO A 8 -23.69 -14.21 13.22
CA PRO A 8 -25.07 -13.88 13.55
C PRO A 8 -25.12 -13.58 15.03
N LEU A 9 -25.68 -12.41 15.38
CA LEU A 9 -25.91 -12.02 16.76
C LEU A 9 -26.58 -13.22 17.45
N LEU A 10 -25.89 -13.78 18.45
CA LEU A 10 -26.38 -14.91 19.23
C LEU A 10 -27.48 -14.40 20.16
N LEU A 11 -28.60 -14.03 19.56
CA LEU A 11 -29.81 -13.61 20.27
C LEU A 11 -30.46 -14.83 20.88
N SER A 12 -30.85 -14.72 22.14
CA SER A 12 -31.73 -15.69 22.78
C SER A 12 -33.05 -15.79 21.99
N ASP A 13 -33.72 -16.94 22.07
CA ASP A 13 -35.03 -17.14 21.42
C ASP A 13 -36.06 -16.08 21.89
N ASP A 14 -35.96 -15.66 23.16
CA ASP A 14 -36.80 -14.59 23.72
C ASP A 14 -36.50 -13.22 23.10
N GLU A 15 -35.22 -12.89 22.89
CA GLU A 15 -34.80 -11.62 22.28
C GLU A 15 -35.23 -11.55 20.82
N ARG A 16 -35.08 -12.65 20.07
CA ARG A 16 -35.61 -12.76 18.71
C ARG A 16 -37.12 -12.57 18.70
N ARG A 17 -37.84 -13.18 19.64
CA ARG A 17 -39.29 -13.04 19.74
C ARG A 17 -39.72 -11.61 20.05
N ILE A 18 -38.99 -10.90 20.92
CA ILE A 18 -39.26 -9.50 21.23
C ILE A 18 -39.09 -8.62 20.00
N LEU A 19 -38.03 -8.85 19.20
CA LEU A 19 -37.80 -8.10 17.95
C LEU A 19 -38.90 -8.35 16.91
N GLU A 20 -39.30 -9.60 16.72
CA GLU A 20 -40.44 -9.94 15.83
C GLU A 20 -41.73 -9.24 16.27
N LEU A 21 -42.00 -9.20 17.57
CA LEU A 21 -43.18 -8.53 18.12
C LEU A 21 -43.09 -7.01 17.93
N HIS A 22 -41.91 -6.41 18.08
CA HIS A 22 -41.68 -5.00 17.82
C HIS A 22 -41.95 -4.66 16.35
N ASP A 23 -41.42 -5.44 15.41
CA ASP A 23 -41.63 -5.23 13.98
C ASP A 23 -43.11 -5.39 13.61
N ARG A 24 -43.78 -6.38 14.20
CA ARG A 24 -45.22 -6.56 14.03
C ARG A 24 -46.02 -5.40 14.59
N LEU A 25 -45.60 -4.84 15.73
CA LEU A 25 -46.25 -3.69 16.36
C LEU A 25 -46.10 -2.44 15.47
N GLN A 26 -44.91 -2.19 14.91
CA GLN A 26 -44.70 -1.10 13.97
C GLN A 26 -45.57 -1.25 12.72
N GLN A 27 -45.68 -2.47 12.18
CA GLN A 27 -46.55 -2.75 11.03
C GLN A 27 -48.02 -2.46 11.35
N LEU A 28 -48.52 -2.92 12.50
CA LEU A 28 -49.90 -2.68 12.93
C LEU A 28 -50.17 -1.18 13.16
N GLN A 29 -49.21 -0.45 13.72
CA GLN A 29 -49.35 1.00 13.88
C GLN A 29 -49.49 1.72 12.52
N LEU A 30 -48.73 1.30 11.50
CA LEU A 30 -48.87 1.82 10.15
C LEU A 30 -50.25 1.49 9.55
N GLU A 31 -50.70 0.25 9.71
CA GLU A 31 -52.00 -0.20 9.21
C GLU A 31 -53.16 0.57 9.86
N ILE A 32 -53.12 0.75 11.18
CA ILE A 32 -54.10 1.57 11.92
C ILE A 32 -54.07 3.02 11.43
N ALA A 33 -52.89 3.58 11.20
CA ALA A 33 -52.75 4.94 10.68
C ALA A 33 -53.37 5.08 9.28
N LEU A 34 -53.14 4.11 8.39
CA LEU A 34 -53.73 4.07 7.05
C LEU A 34 -55.25 3.94 7.10
N LEU A 35 -55.79 3.02 7.91
CA LEU A 35 -57.23 2.83 8.08
C LEU A 35 -57.90 4.07 8.68
N THR A 36 -57.22 4.74 9.61
CA THR A 36 -57.71 5.99 10.21
C THR A 36 -57.70 7.13 9.19
N ALA A 37 -56.66 7.22 8.35
CA ALA A 37 -56.60 8.20 7.26
C ALA A 37 -57.71 7.94 6.23
N GLN A 38 -57.95 6.68 5.85
CA GLN A 38 -59.02 6.30 4.94
C GLN A 38 -60.41 6.60 5.51
N LYS A 39 -60.64 6.37 6.81
CA LYS A 39 -61.90 6.74 7.48
C LYS A 39 -62.14 8.25 7.55
N LYS A 40 -61.06 9.04 7.66
CA LYS A 40 -61.12 10.51 7.67
C LYS A 40 -61.23 11.11 6.27
N TYR A 41 -61.00 10.31 5.23
CA TYR A 41 -61.11 10.74 3.85
C TYR A 41 -62.59 10.81 3.46
N ASP A 42 -63.08 12.02 3.24
CA ASP A 42 -64.44 12.32 2.77
C ASP A 42 -64.34 12.83 1.32
N PRO A 43 -64.77 12.03 0.32
CA PRO A 43 -64.62 12.40 -1.10
C PRO A 43 -65.45 13.64 -1.47
N ASP A 44 -66.54 13.93 -0.75
CA ASP A 44 -67.42 15.07 -1.02
C ASP A 44 -66.92 16.39 -0.40
N LYS A 45 -65.94 16.32 0.51
CA LYS A 45 -65.25 17.48 1.12
C LYS A 45 -63.81 17.63 0.64
N SER A 46 -63.40 16.84 -0.35
CA SER A 46 -62.06 16.90 -0.93
C SER A 46 -61.83 18.28 -1.55
N PRO A 47 -60.89 19.10 -1.04
CA PRO A 47 -60.63 20.45 -1.58
C PRO A 47 -60.02 20.44 -2.99
N TYR A 48 -59.59 19.28 -3.49
CA TYR A 48 -58.64 19.14 -4.59
C TYR A 48 -59.27 19.16 -5.99
N THR A 49 -60.27 20.00 -6.25
CA THR A 49 -60.94 20.10 -7.56
C THR A 49 -60.24 21.10 -8.51
N GLN A 50 -59.27 21.89 -8.02
CA GLN A 50 -58.50 22.86 -8.80
C GLN A 50 -57.00 22.50 -8.82
N GLU A 51 -56.32 22.79 -9.93
CA GLU A 51 -54.92 22.41 -10.20
C GLU A 51 -53.92 22.95 -9.16
N GLY A 52 -54.17 24.12 -8.57
CA GLY A 52 -53.35 24.71 -7.50
C GLY A 52 -53.45 23.99 -6.15
N ASP A 53 -54.58 23.33 -5.87
CA ASP A 53 -54.75 22.54 -4.64
C ASP A 53 -54.01 21.20 -4.72
N ILE A 54 -53.77 20.67 -5.94
CA ILE A 54 -52.99 19.45 -6.16
C ILE A 54 -51.51 19.70 -5.87
N GLU A 55 -50.94 20.82 -6.34
CA GLU A 55 -49.55 21.19 -6.03
C GLU A 55 -49.34 21.41 -4.53
N ALA A 56 -50.29 22.09 -3.87
CA ALA A 56 -50.27 22.27 -2.42
C ALA A 56 -50.34 20.93 -1.67
N ALA A 57 -51.21 20.02 -2.11
CA ALA A 57 -51.32 18.67 -1.55
C ALA A 57 -50.04 17.84 -1.75
N GLN A 58 -49.43 17.90 -2.93
CA GLN A 58 -48.19 17.21 -3.23
C GLN A 58 -47.05 17.75 -2.35
N LYS A 59 -46.96 19.07 -2.17
CA LYS A 59 -45.98 19.69 -1.27
C LYS A 59 -46.21 19.28 0.19
N ALA A 60 -47.46 19.25 0.65
CA ALA A 60 -47.81 18.79 1.99
C ALA A 60 -47.50 17.30 2.20
N LEU A 61 -47.73 16.46 1.19
CA LEU A 61 -47.35 15.04 1.21
C LEU A 61 -45.83 14.89 1.32
N LEU A 62 -45.08 15.58 0.48
CA LEU A 62 -43.61 15.54 0.50
C LEU A 62 -43.04 16.02 1.84
N ASP A 63 -43.59 17.09 2.42
CA ASP A 63 -43.21 17.59 3.74
C ASP A 63 -43.59 16.60 4.86
N SER A 64 -44.76 15.96 4.80
CA SER A 64 -45.13 14.93 5.77
C SER A 64 -44.22 13.69 5.68
N ARG A 65 -43.84 13.28 4.46
CA ARG A 65 -42.94 12.16 4.20
C ARG A 65 -41.54 12.46 4.71
N SER A 66 -41.00 13.65 4.41
CA SER A 66 -39.69 14.05 4.89
C SER A 66 -39.65 14.07 6.42
N ARG A 67 -40.66 14.65 7.08
CA ARG A 67 -40.78 14.65 8.55
C ARG A 67 -40.86 13.24 9.13
N TYR A 68 -41.60 12.32 8.51
CA TYR A 68 -41.68 10.94 8.97
C TYR A 68 -40.33 10.22 8.88
N VAL A 69 -39.63 10.35 7.74
CA VAL A 69 -38.30 9.76 7.53
C VAL A 69 -37.29 10.34 8.51
N LEU A 70 -37.25 11.66 8.67
CA LEU A 70 -36.38 12.34 9.62
C LEU A 70 -36.65 11.89 11.05
N ARG A 71 -37.92 11.79 11.45
CA ARG A 71 -38.28 11.27 12.79
C ARG A 71 -37.77 9.84 12.98
N GLY A 72 -37.93 8.98 11.99
CA GLY A 72 -37.41 7.61 12.02
C GLY A 72 -35.89 7.57 12.18
N GLN A 73 -35.17 8.38 11.39
CA GLN A 73 -33.70 8.50 11.47
C GLN A 73 -33.23 9.03 12.81
N VAL A 74 -33.89 10.06 13.36
CA VAL A 74 -33.57 10.62 14.68
C VAL A 74 -33.80 9.59 15.78
N VAL A 75 -34.95 8.89 15.77
CA VAL A 75 -35.24 7.85 16.74
C VAL A 75 -34.19 6.74 16.66
N GLN A 76 -33.86 6.27 15.46
CA GLN A 76 -32.83 5.25 15.27
C GLN A 76 -31.46 5.72 15.80
N SER A 77 -31.06 6.95 15.47
CA SER A 77 -29.82 7.53 15.95
C SER A 77 -29.77 7.65 17.47
N VAL A 78 -30.88 8.01 18.12
CA VAL A 78 -30.98 8.09 19.58
C VAL A 78 -30.89 6.70 20.20
N ILE A 79 -31.62 5.71 19.65
CA ILE A 79 -31.60 4.33 20.13
C ILE A 79 -30.20 3.71 19.99
N SER A 80 -29.45 4.04 18.93
CA SER A 80 -28.09 3.51 18.75
C SER A 80 -27.03 4.27 19.55
N ALA A 81 -27.13 5.60 19.65
CA ALA A 81 -26.07 6.43 20.24
C ALA A 81 -26.22 6.63 21.75
N ASN A 82 -27.45 6.74 22.27
CA ASN A 82 -27.65 7.00 23.70
C ASN A 82 -27.08 5.88 24.58
N PRO A 83 -27.31 4.58 24.30
CA PRO A 83 -26.70 3.49 25.07
C PRO A 83 -25.16 3.58 25.12
N ILE A 84 -24.53 3.91 24.00
CA ILE A 84 -23.06 4.07 23.91
C ILE A 84 -22.60 5.24 24.77
N LEU A 85 -23.28 6.39 24.69
CA LEU A 85 -22.94 7.56 25.50
C LEU A 85 -23.13 7.29 27.00
N GLN A 86 -24.21 6.60 27.38
CA GLN A 86 -24.46 6.24 28.79
C GLN A 86 -23.42 5.24 29.31
N ALA A 87 -23.02 4.27 28.47
CA ALA A 87 -21.98 3.28 28.79
C ALA A 87 -20.64 3.94 29.07
N VAL A 88 -20.19 4.84 28.18
CA VAL A 88 -18.89 5.52 28.28
C VAL A 88 -18.86 6.52 29.42
N HIS A 89 -19.94 7.26 29.64
CA HIS A 89 -19.97 8.34 30.64
C HIS A 89 -20.48 7.92 32.01
N ASN A 90 -20.74 6.63 32.23
CA ASN A 90 -21.35 6.11 33.47
C ASN A 90 -22.54 6.96 33.93
N GLY A 91 -23.45 7.23 32.99
CA GLY A 91 -24.54 8.14 33.25
C GLY A 91 -25.35 7.74 34.49
N THR A 92 -25.78 8.74 35.25
CA THR A 92 -26.56 8.52 36.49
C THR A 92 -27.88 7.80 36.23
N LYS A 93 -28.39 7.84 35.00
CA LYS A 93 -29.58 7.13 34.53
C LYS A 93 -29.28 5.92 33.63
N ALA A 94 -28.01 5.51 33.51
CA ALA A 94 -27.65 4.36 32.69
C ALA A 94 -28.30 3.09 33.25
N SER A 95 -28.98 2.35 32.39
CA SER A 95 -29.50 1.02 32.72
C SER A 95 -28.34 0.04 32.95
N PRO A 96 -28.55 -1.06 33.69
CA PRO A 96 -27.51 -2.08 33.88
C PRO A 96 -26.94 -2.61 32.55
N ILE A 97 -27.83 -2.84 31.57
CA ILE A 97 -27.45 -3.32 30.23
C ILE A 97 -26.54 -2.30 29.52
N GLU A 98 -26.82 -1.00 29.65
CA GLU A 98 -25.97 0.04 29.07
C GLU A 98 -24.59 0.09 29.73
N ARG A 99 -24.47 -0.17 31.04
CA ARG A 99 -23.16 -0.25 31.71
C ARG A 99 -22.35 -1.45 31.27
N ASP A 100 -23.01 -2.58 31.03
CA ASP A 100 -22.38 -3.82 30.59
C ASP A 100 -21.82 -3.72 29.15
N LEU A 101 -22.20 -2.69 28.37
CA LEU A 101 -21.64 -2.44 27.04
C LEU A 101 -20.20 -1.93 27.06
N LEU A 102 -19.74 -1.31 28.15
CA LEU A 102 -18.43 -0.67 28.24
C LEU A 102 -17.26 -1.60 27.82
N PRO A 103 -17.10 -2.82 28.37
CA PRO A 103 -15.97 -3.69 28.00
C PRO A 103 -15.98 -4.08 26.52
N VAL A 104 -17.16 -4.27 25.92
CA VAL A 104 -17.29 -4.59 24.49
C VAL A 104 -16.93 -3.38 23.63
N LEU A 105 -17.31 -2.17 24.06
CA LEU A 105 -16.92 -0.92 23.40
C LEU A 105 -15.41 -0.69 23.47
N GLU A 106 -14.78 -0.92 24.63
CA GLU A 106 -13.32 -0.84 24.78
C GLU A 106 -12.59 -1.84 23.88
N GLN A 107 -13.07 -3.08 23.80
CA GLN A 107 -12.51 -4.09 22.89
C GLN A 107 -12.65 -3.67 21.41
N ARG A 108 -13.82 -3.15 21.03
CA ARG A 108 -14.06 -2.62 19.69
C ARG A 108 -13.12 -1.46 19.37
N ASP A 109 -12.97 -0.52 20.29
CA ASP A 109 -12.15 0.69 20.09
C ASP A 109 -10.67 0.33 20.01
N GLN A 110 -10.21 -0.62 20.83
CA GLN A 110 -8.86 -1.17 20.73
C GLN A 110 -8.64 -1.86 19.37
N SER A 111 -9.59 -2.69 18.92
CA SER A 111 -9.49 -3.37 17.62
C SER A 111 -9.49 -2.38 16.45
N SER A 112 -10.32 -1.34 16.55
CA SER A 112 -10.42 -0.28 15.54
C SER A 112 -9.14 0.55 15.48
N SER A 113 -8.55 0.86 16.63
CA SER A 113 -7.24 1.52 16.72
C SER A 113 -6.15 0.66 16.09
N THR A 114 -6.07 -0.63 16.44
CA THR A 114 -5.07 -1.54 15.83
C THR A 114 -5.25 -1.65 14.31
N LEU A 115 -6.48 -1.71 13.82
CA LEU A 115 -6.77 -1.76 12.39
C LEU A 115 -6.37 -0.46 11.69
N ALA A 116 -6.61 0.69 12.31
CA ALA A 116 -6.21 1.99 11.77
C ALA A 116 -4.68 2.13 11.69
N HIS A 117 -3.96 1.66 12.74
CA HIS A 117 -2.50 1.60 12.74
C HIS A 117 -1.98 0.69 11.63
N GLN A 118 -2.47 -0.55 11.55
CA GLN A 118 -2.09 -1.51 10.50
C GLN A 118 -2.40 -0.98 9.09
N SER A 119 -3.53 -0.31 8.89
CA SER A 119 -3.87 0.31 7.60
C SER A 119 -2.93 1.46 7.25
N THR A 120 -2.42 2.18 8.24
CA THR A 120 -1.47 3.29 8.02
C THR A 120 -0.09 2.75 7.69
N GLU A 121 0.37 1.74 8.42
CA GLU A 121 1.62 1.01 8.14
C GLU A 121 1.60 0.37 6.75
N LEU A 122 0.50 -0.29 6.39
CA LEU A 122 0.33 -0.89 5.07
C LEU A 122 0.42 0.16 3.96
N ARG A 123 -0.20 1.34 4.13
CA ARG A 123 -0.08 2.43 3.16
C ARG A 123 1.36 2.92 3.04
N ALA A 124 2.04 3.12 4.16
CA ALA A 124 3.44 3.55 4.15
C ALA A 124 4.35 2.53 3.42
N LEU A 125 4.13 1.24 3.63
CA LEU A 125 4.87 0.18 2.93
C LEU A 125 4.56 0.15 1.42
N LEU A 126 3.31 0.36 1.04
CA LEU A 126 2.96 0.46 -0.39
C LEU A 126 3.61 1.67 -1.06
N ASP A 127 3.65 2.81 -0.36
CA ASP A 127 4.33 4.01 -0.85
C ASP A 127 5.85 3.77 -0.99
N GLU A 128 6.48 3.11 -0.02
CA GLU A 128 7.90 2.74 -0.08
C GLU A 128 8.21 1.77 -1.23
N ILE A 129 7.38 0.74 -1.41
CA ILE A 129 7.51 -0.20 -2.55
C ILE A 129 7.37 0.56 -3.87
N THR A 130 6.40 1.45 -3.98
CA THR A 130 6.18 2.23 -5.21
C THR A 130 7.38 3.13 -5.51
N GLU A 131 7.98 3.75 -4.49
CA GLU A 131 9.20 4.55 -4.64
C GLU A 131 10.38 3.68 -5.12
N VAL A 132 10.63 2.54 -4.48
CA VAL A 132 11.71 1.62 -4.84
C VAL A 132 11.52 1.08 -6.27
N GLU A 133 10.30 0.71 -6.65
CA GLU A 133 9.98 0.27 -8.01
C GLU A 133 10.25 1.38 -9.04
N SER A 134 9.87 2.62 -8.73
CA SER A 134 10.13 3.77 -9.61
C SER A 134 11.63 4.04 -9.78
N GLN A 135 12.41 3.93 -8.70
CA GLN A 135 13.86 4.09 -8.73
C GLN A 135 14.54 2.96 -9.51
N SER A 136 14.10 1.71 -9.31
CA SER A 136 14.58 0.55 -10.05
C SER A 136 14.34 0.69 -11.55
N LEU A 137 13.15 1.15 -11.95
CA LEU A 137 12.84 1.43 -13.35
C LEU A 137 13.73 2.54 -13.94
N ARG A 138 14.03 3.59 -13.15
CA ARG A 138 14.92 4.67 -13.59
C ARG A 138 16.36 4.16 -13.80
N ILE A 139 16.91 3.48 -12.80
CA ILE A 139 18.26 2.90 -12.89
C ILE A 139 18.33 1.87 -14.02
N GLY A 140 17.29 1.07 -14.21
CA GLY A 140 17.21 0.13 -15.33
C GLY A 140 17.32 0.82 -16.69
N ARG A 141 16.65 1.96 -16.88
CA ARG A 141 16.78 2.77 -18.11
C ARG A 141 18.19 3.35 -18.27
N GLU A 142 18.76 3.91 -17.21
CA GLU A 142 20.12 4.46 -17.23
C GLU A 142 21.16 3.38 -17.56
N ASN A 143 21.02 2.17 -17.01
CA ASN A 143 21.89 1.04 -17.32
C ASN A 143 21.79 0.62 -18.80
N VAL A 144 20.59 0.62 -19.37
CA VAL A 144 20.39 0.34 -20.80
C VAL A 144 21.07 1.42 -21.67
N ASP A 145 20.91 2.69 -21.32
CA ASP A 145 21.53 3.81 -22.04
C ASP A 145 23.07 3.82 -21.92
N LEU A 146 23.61 3.42 -20.77
CA LEU A 146 25.06 3.28 -20.57
C LEU A 146 25.60 2.07 -21.33
N ALA A 147 24.88 0.94 -21.31
CA ALA A 147 25.26 -0.24 -22.08
C ALA A 147 25.27 0.04 -23.58
N SER A 148 24.29 0.80 -24.11
CA SER A 148 24.30 1.19 -25.53
C SER A 148 25.49 2.07 -25.87
N LYS A 149 25.83 3.05 -25.02
CA LYS A 149 27.02 3.90 -25.22
C LYS A 149 28.32 3.10 -25.16
N LEU A 150 28.42 2.11 -24.27
CA LEU A 150 29.58 1.22 -24.19
C LEU A 150 29.72 0.38 -25.46
N LEU A 151 28.61 -0.14 -26.00
CA LEU A 151 28.62 -0.86 -27.28
C LEU A 151 29.07 0.05 -28.43
N ASP A 152 28.57 1.28 -28.51
CA ASP A 152 28.98 2.26 -29.52
C ASP A 152 30.47 2.60 -29.42
N LEU A 153 30.99 2.78 -28.20
CA LEU A 153 32.41 3.05 -27.94
C LEU A 153 33.29 1.85 -28.29
N ALA A 154 32.84 0.63 -27.94
CA ALA A 154 33.53 -0.60 -28.30
C ALA A 154 33.57 -0.78 -29.82
N GLU A 155 32.49 -0.45 -30.52
CA GLU A 155 32.44 -0.48 -31.98
C GLU A 155 33.38 0.58 -32.59
N GLN A 156 33.40 1.80 -32.07
CA GLN A 156 34.35 2.85 -32.50
C GLN A 156 35.81 2.45 -32.25
N MET A 157 36.10 1.81 -31.12
CA MET A 157 37.44 1.30 -30.81
C MET A 157 37.82 0.18 -31.77
N ASN A 158 36.91 -0.73 -32.09
CA ASN A 158 37.19 -1.81 -33.03
C ASN A 158 37.41 -1.26 -34.45
N ARG A 159 36.59 -0.30 -34.90
CA ARG A 159 36.79 0.40 -36.18
C ARG A 159 38.12 1.14 -36.24
N SER A 160 38.50 1.87 -35.20
CA SER A 160 39.80 2.57 -35.17
C SER A 160 40.99 1.60 -35.16
N LYS A 161 40.85 0.44 -34.52
CA LYS A 161 41.84 -0.66 -34.60
C LYS A 161 41.92 -1.24 -36.02
N GLU A 162 40.78 -1.50 -36.66
CA GLU A 162 40.72 -1.96 -38.05
C GLU A 162 41.33 -0.93 -39.02
N GLU A 163 41.06 0.36 -38.84
CA GLU A 163 41.67 1.46 -39.60
C GLU A 163 43.18 1.58 -39.37
N ALA A 164 43.66 1.38 -38.14
CA ALA A 164 45.09 1.36 -37.84
C ALA A 164 45.82 0.16 -38.47
N VAL A 165 45.14 -0.98 -38.62
CA VAL A 165 45.65 -2.18 -39.32
C VAL A 165 45.62 -1.99 -40.85
N ASN A 166 44.67 -1.21 -41.38
CA ASN A 166 44.54 -0.90 -42.80
C ASN A 166 45.43 0.27 -43.27
N MET A 167 46.03 1.04 -42.36
CA MET A 167 47.08 2.02 -42.65
C MET A 167 48.43 1.32 -42.85
N ASP A 168 49.31 1.92 -43.67
CA ASP A 168 50.64 1.45 -44.11
C ASP A 168 51.18 0.18 -43.41
N PRO A 169 51.56 -0.88 -44.16
CA PRO A 169 51.97 -2.17 -43.59
C PRO A 169 53.16 -2.06 -42.60
N GLU A 170 53.97 -1.01 -42.72
CA GLU A 170 55.07 -0.70 -41.83
C GLU A 170 54.61 -0.25 -40.43
N ARG A 171 53.49 0.50 -40.34
CA ARG A 171 52.91 0.93 -39.05
C ARG A 171 52.19 -0.22 -38.36
N ALA A 172 51.48 -1.06 -39.12
CA ALA A 172 50.85 -2.27 -38.58
C ALA A 172 51.88 -3.24 -37.97
N ALA A 173 53.04 -3.39 -38.62
CA ALA A 173 54.15 -4.18 -38.09
C ALA A 173 54.74 -3.60 -36.80
N GLU A 174 54.86 -2.26 -36.71
CA GLU A 174 55.35 -1.61 -35.49
C GLU A 174 54.36 -1.72 -34.33
N ILE A 175 53.05 -1.58 -34.58
CA ILE A 175 52.01 -1.78 -33.56
C ILE A 175 52.06 -3.20 -33.02
N SER A 176 52.13 -4.22 -33.88
CA SER A 176 52.21 -5.62 -33.45
C SER A 176 53.50 -5.91 -32.65
N ARG A 177 54.62 -5.29 -33.05
CA ARG A 177 55.89 -5.38 -32.30
C ARG A 177 55.77 -4.79 -30.90
N LEU A 178 55.17 -3.60 -30.78
CA LEU A 178 54.97 -2.93 -29.50
C LEU A 178 53.99 -3.70 -28.61
N GLU A 179 52.90 -4.23 -29.16
CA GLU A 179 51.98 -5.13 -28.43
C GLU A 179 52.70 -6.37 -27.90
N GLY A 180 53.56 -6.99 -28.71
CA GLY A 180 54.39 -8.11 -28.30
C GLY A 180 55.34 -7.76 -27.15
N GLN A 181 55.96 -6.58 -27.20
CA GLN A 181 56.84 -6.09 -26.14
C GLN A 181 56.09 -5.81 -24.83
N VAL A 182 54.88 -5.24 -24.91
CA VAL A 182 54.03 -5.00 -23.74
C VAL A 182 53.53 -6.32 -23.13
N LYS A 183 53.19 -7.33 -23.94
CA LYS A 183 52.82 -8.66 -23.43
C LYS A 183 54.00 -9.32 -22.71
N LEU A 184 55.20 -9.23 -23.27
CA LEU A 184 56.42 -9.74 -22.65
C LEU A 184 56.75 -8.99 -21.35
N SER A 185 56.57 -7.66 -21.29
CA SER A 185 56.80 -6.89 -20.06
C SER A 185 55.75 -7.22 -18.99
N ARG A 186 54.47 -7.36 -19.35
CA ARG A 186 53.40 -7.82 -18.44
C ARG A 186 53.66 -9.22 -17.90
N GLN A 187 54.08 -10.16 -18.75
CA GLN A 187 54.44 -11.51 -18.31
C GLN A 187 55.64 -11.49 -17.34
N ARG A 188 56.69 -10.71 -17.65
CA ARG A 188 57.83 -10.53 -16.75
C ARG A 188 57.43 -9.91 -15.43
N TRP A 189 56.57 -8.90 -15.46
CA TRP A 189 56.04 -8.27 -14.25
C TRP A 189 55.22 -9.25 -13.40
N ARG A 190 54.38 -10.07 -14.02
CA ARG A 190 53.61 -11.12 -13.32
C ARG A 190 54.52 -12.14 -12.65
N VAL A 191 55.59 -12.57 -13.33
CA VAL A 191 56.59 -13.47 -12.73
C VAL A 191 57.31 -12.78 -11.59
N LEU A 192 57.79 -11.55 -11.77
CA LEU A 192 58.47 -10.78 -10.73
C LEU A 192 57.58 -10.55 -9.50
N LYS A 193 56.33 -10.10 -9.69
CA LYS A 193 55.35 -9.92 -8.64
C LYS A 193 55.06 -11.25 -7.93
N GLY A 194 54.76 -12.32 -8.66
CA GLY A 194 54.53 -13.65 -8.08
C GLY A 194 55.72 -14.15 -7.26
N THR A 195 56.95 -13.94 -7.75
CA THR A 195 58.16 -14.29 -6.98
C THR A 195 58.35 -13.42 -5.74
N ALA A 196 58.10 -12.11 -5.83
CA ALA A 196 58.22 -11.19 -4.71
C ALA A 196 57.18 -11.49 -3.61
N SER A 197 55.93 -11.73 -3.99
CA SER A 197 54.86 -12.11 -3.05
C SER A 197 55.15 -13.46 -2.38
N ALA A 198 55.65 -14.45 -3.13
CA ALA A 198 56.04 -15.75 -2.57
C ALA A 198 57.23 -15.64 -1.60
N VAL A 199 58.23 -14.81 -1.90
CA VAL A 199 59.38 -14.57 -1.01
C VAL A 199 58.94 -13.87 0.27
N VAL A 200 58.14 -12.81 0.17
CA VAL A 200 57.65 -12.05 1.34
C VAL A 200 56.76 -12.93 2.22
N ALA A 201 55.78 -13.62 1.64
CA ALA A 201 54.90 -14.54 2.38
C ALA A 201 55.65 -15.75 2.98
N GLY A 202 56.64 -16.29 2.27
CA GLY A 202 57.45 -17.44 2.72
C GLY A 202 58.56 -17.09 3.73
N SER A 203 58.93 -15.82 3.86
CA SER A 203 59.98 -15.35 4.78
C SER A 203 59.60 -15.35 6.26
N GLY A 204 58.31 -15.52 6.58
CA GLY A 204 57.80 -15.49 7.96
C GLY A 204 57.70 -14.09 8.60
N ILE A 205 57.94 -13.03 7.82
CA ILE A 205 57.72 -11.63 8.23
C ILE A 205 56.21 -11.36 8.27
N ASP A 206 55.73 -10.63 9.28
CA ASP A 206 54.30 -10.25 9.41
C ASP A 206 53.92 -9.13 8.43
N TRP A 207 53.85 -9.49 7.14
CA TRP A 207 53.50 -8.60 6.03
C TRP A 207 52.07 -8.06 6.09
N SER A 208 51.22 -8.61 6.96
CA SER A 208 49.83 -8.19 7.09
C SER A 208 49.67 -6.83 7.76
N ARG A 209 50.64 -6.41 8.60
CA ARG A 209 50.58 -5.17 9.39
C ARG A 209 51.27 -3.99 8.74
N ASP A 210 52.17 -4.25 7.79
CA ASP A 210 52.86 -3.22 7.02
C ASP A 210 52.10 -2.95 5.72
N ALA A 211 51.74 -1.69 5.47
CA ALA A 211 50.99 -1.30 4.28
C ALA A 211 51.78 -1.54 2.99
N GLU A 212 53.10 -1.38 3.01
CA GLU A 212 53.95 -1.58 1.82
C GLU A 212 54.08 -3.08 1.48
N LEU A 213 54.30 -3.93 2.49
CA LEU A 213 54.38 -5.38 2.27
C LEU A 213 53.03 -5.99 1.92
N ARG A 214 51.95 -5.45 2.47
CA ARG A 214 50.60 -5.86 2.13
C ARG A 214 50.26 -5.57 0.66
N ASP A 215 50.66 -4.42 0.13
CA ASP A 215 50.49 -4.08 -1.29
C ASP A 215 51.39 -4.94 -2.20
N ILE A 216 52.57 -5.33 -1.73
CA ILE A 216 53.45 -6.25 -2.48
C ILE A 216 52.84 -7.66 -2.57
N VAL A 217 52.15 -8.13 -1.52
CA VAL A 217 51.58 -9.49 -1.45
C VAL A 217 50.17 -9.58 -2.02
N LEU A 218 49.31 -8.60 -1.75
CA LEU A 218 47.96 -8.54 -2.31
C LEU A 218 48.03 -7.97 -3.73
N ASP A 219 47.40 -8.65 -4.67
CA ASP A 219 47.17 -8.12 -6.01
C ASP A 219 45.86 -7.33 -5.97
N PRO A 220 45.86 -6.00 -6.23
CA PRO A 220 44.61 -5.30 -6.52
C PRO A 220 44.10 -5.78 -7.89
N GLU A 221 43.31 -6.86 -7.84
CA GLU A 221 42.40 -7.39 -8.87
C GLU A 221 43.01 -7.73 -10.24
N ASN A 222 43.02 -9.03 -10.54
CA ASN A 222 43.09 -9.58 -11.90
C ASN A 222 41.80 -9.24 -12.68
N ASP A 223 41.60 -7.97 -13.02
CA ASP A 223 40.39 -7.48 -13.72
C ASP A 223 40.54 -7.45 -15.25
N ASP A 224 41.44 -8.25 -15.81
CA ASP A 224 41.70 -8.32 -17.27
C ASP A 224 41.44 -9.73 -17.87
N GLU A 225 40.78 -10.66 -17.16
CA GLU A 225 40.33 -11.95 -17.73
C GLU A 225 38.80 -11.99 -17.96
N VAL A 226 38.35 -11.20 -18.94
CA VAL A 226 37.26 -11.55 -19.89
C VAL A 226 37.68 -11.16 -21.29
#